data_AF-A0A3C1Y7Q0-F1
#
_entry.id   AF-A0A3C1Y7Q0-F1
#
_cell.length_a   1.000
_cell.length_b   1.000
_cell.length_c   1.000
_cell.angle_alpha   90.00
_cell.angle_beta   90.00
_cell.angle_gamma   90.00
#
_symmetry.space_group_name_H-M   'P 1'
#
loop_
_entity.id
_entity.type
_entity.pdbx_description
1 polymer ?
#
loop_
_entity_poly.entity_id
_entity_poly.type
_entity_poly.pdbx_seq_one_letter_code
_entity_poly.pdbx_strand_id
1 'polypeptide(L)'
;DDPLRMMRAIRFATQLQFTIVEDTFKAIQRNAHRISIISRERVYDELTKMMKAAKPSIGWELLMKSGLLKLIFPELAAMKGVEIVNGVGHKDNFYHTLSVVDNVCAVSDNVWLRWAALFHDIGKPVSKRFDRQLGWTFHGHNATGAKMVPRIFRRMKFPMNEHMKYVQKLV
;
A
#
# COMPACT_ATOMS: atom_id res chain seq x y z
N ASP A 1 21.98 15.15 -3.82
CA ASP A 1 21.59 13.79 -4.23
C ASP A 1 20.08 13.61 -4.18
N ASP A 2 19.47 13.00 -5.21
CA ASP A 2 18.01 12.85 -5.44
C ASP A 2 17.38 11.71 -4.61
N PRO A 3 16.55 12.00 -3.58
CA PRO A 3 15.91 10.98 -2.76
C PRO A 3 14.99 10.01 -3.52
N LEU A 4 14.51 10.36 -4.72
CA LEU A 4 13.67 9.45 -5.53
C LEU A 4 14.41 8.16 -5.90
N ARG A 5 15.75 8.15 -5.86
CA ARG A 5 16.54 6.94 -6.10
C ARG A 5 16.19 5.79 -5.14
N MET A 6 15.73 6.09 -3.92
CA MET A 6 15.24 5.06 -2.98
C MET A 6 14.00 4.33 -3.53
N MET A 7 13.04 5.07 -4.06
CA MET A 7 11.85 4.50 -4.72
C MET A 7 12.23 3.71 -5.96
N ARG A 8 13.17 4.23 -6.77
CA ARG A 8 13.65 3.55 -7.99
C ARG A 8 14.34 2.22 -7.67
N ALA A 9 15.17 2.17 -6.64
CA ALA A 9 15.81 0.92 -6.21
C ALA A 9 14.76 -0.14 -5.86
N ILE A 10 13.73 0.23 -5.08
CA ILE A 10 12.62 -0.66 -4.73
C ILE A 10 11.82 -1.07 -5.98
N ARG A 11 11.50 -0.12 -6.88
CA ARG A 11 10.81 -0.44 -8.13
C ARG A 11 11.60 -1.44 -8.97
N PHE A 12 12.90 -1.22 -9.14
CA PHE A 12 13.74 -2.13 -9.93
C PHE A 12 13.82 -3.52 -9.31
N ALA A 13 14.01 -3.61 -7.99
CA ALA A 13 13.97 -4.89 -7.27
C ALA A 13 12.63 -5.62 -7.47
N THR A 14 11.52 -4.86 -7.52
CA THR A 14 10.18 -5.42 -7.77
C THR A 14 10.02 -5.91 -9.21
N GLN A 15 10.43 -5.13 -10.20
CA GLN A 15 10.23 -5.45 -11.62
C GLN A 15 11.17 -6.55 -12.10
N LEU A 16 12.41 -6.53 -11.63
CA LEU A 16 13.46 -7.45 -12.05
C LEU A 16 13.67 -8.61 -11.07
N GLN A 17 12.90 -8.64 -9.96
CA GLN A 17 12.91 -9.70 -8.95
C GLN A 17 14.29 -10.01 -8.37
N PHE A 18 15.09 -8.98 -8.08
CA PHE A 18 16.39 -9.12 -7.41
C PHE A 18 16.34 -8.61 -5.97
N THR A 19 17.27 -9.10 -5.15
CA THR A 19 17.47 -8.63 -3.78
C THR A 19 18.37 -7.40 -3.76
N ILE A 20 17.90 -6.30 -3.17
CA ILE A 20 18.73 -5.11 -2.93
C ILE A 20 19.83 -5.49 -1.93
N VAL A 21 21.09 -5.22 -2.27
CA VAL A 21 22.24 -5.42 -1.37
C VAL A 21 21.99 -4.76 -0.01
N GLU A 22 22.33 -5.45 1.07
CA GLU A 22 21.97 -5.07 2.43
C GLU A 22 22.39 -3.64 2.80
N ASP A 23 23.63 -3.24 2.48
CA ASP A 23 24.12 -1.89 2.78
C ASP A 23 23.35 -0.79 2.04
N THR A 24 22.95 -1.08 0.80
CA THR A 24 22.08 -0.20 0.01
C THR A 24 20.70 -0.09 0.65
N PHE A 25 20.12 -1.20 1.11
CA PHE A 25 18.82 -1.19 1.78
C PHE A 25 18.86 -0.45 3.12
N LYS A 26 19.92 -0.64 3.92
CA LYS A 26 20.16 0.12 5.15
C LYS A 26 20.33 1.62 4.86
N ALA A 27 20.98 1.98 3.75
CA ALA A 27 21.08 3.38 3.32
C ALA A 27 19.71 3.97 2.96
N ILE A 28 18.83 3.21 2.30
CA ILE A 28 17.44 3.60 2.05
C ILE A 28 16.71 3.85 3.37
N GLN A 29 16.82 2.95 4.36
CA GLN A 29 16.19 3.11 5.67
C GLN A 29 16.63 4.39 6.38
N ARG A 30 17.94 4.64 6.47
CA ARG A 30 18.50 5.85 7.12
C ARG A 30 18.01 7.14 6.46
N ASN A 31 17.80 7.11 5.14
CA ASN A 31 17.42 8.27 4.35
C ASN A 31 15.92 8.38 4.06
N ALA A 32 15.09 7.46 4.55
CA ALA A 32 13.67 7.38 4.18
C ALA A 32 12.92 8.70 4.38
N HIS A 33 13.23 9.45 5.45
CA HIS A 33 12.65 10.76 5.76
C HIS A 33 12.81 11.78 4.61
N ARG A 34 13.87 11.67 3.80
CA ARG A 34 14.15 12.58 2.68
C ARG A 34 13.15 12.42 1.53
N ILE A 35 12.30 11.40 1.54
CA ILE A 35 11.22 11.28 0.54
C ILE A 35 10.21 12.45 0.62
N SER A 36 10.16 13.16 1.76
CA SER A 36 9.26 14.30 1.98
C SER A 36 9.50 15.49 1.04
N ILE A 37 10.73 15.65 0.52
CA ILE A 37 11.09 16.74 -0.42
C ILE A 37 10.77 16.37 -1.87
N ILE A 38 10.34 15.14 -2.15
CA ILE A 38 9.99 14.68 -3.49
C ILE A 38 8.51 14.97 -3.74
N SER A 39 8.20 15.50 -4.91
CA SER A 39 6.82 15.75 -5.32
C SER A 39 6.01 14.45 -5.39
N ARG A 40 4.71 14.54 -5.08
CA ARG A 40 3.84 13.36 -5.01
C ARG A 40 3.58 12.75 -6.39
N GLU A 41 3.65 13.54 -7.45
CA GLU A 41 3.61 13.12 -8.86
C GLU A 41 4.76 12.15 -9.16
N ARG A 42 5.99 12.50 -8.78
CA ARG A 42 7.16 11.64 -9.02
C ARG A 42 7.10 10.35 -8.20
N VAL A 43 6.58 10.41 -6.97
CA VAL A 43 6.35 9.22 -6.14
C VAL A 43 5.26 8.33 -6.78
N TYR A 44 4.16 8.92 -7.23
CA TYR A 44 3.08 8.23 -7.95
C TYR A 44 3.58 7.53 -9.21
N ASP A 45 4.46 8.16 -10.00
CA ASP A 45 5.02 7.56 -11.21
C ASP A 45 5.80 6.28 -10.90
N GLU A 46 6.65 6.30 -9.88
CA GLU A 46 7.43 5.11 -9.49
C GLU A 46 6.52 3.99 -8.94
N LEU A 47 5.50 4.35 -8.15
CA LEU A 47 4.51 3.40 -7.63
C LEU A 47 3.67 2.78 -8.75
N THR A 48 3.24 3.58 -9.73
CA THR A 48 2.44 3.09 -10.87
C THR A 48 3.25 2.13 -11.73
N LYS A 49 4.54 2.41 -11.94
CA LYS A 49 5.44 1.46 -12.63
C LYS A 49 5.64 0.18 -11.82
N MET A 50 5.74 0.28 -10.49
CA MET A 50 5.82 -0.87 -9.58
C MET A 50 4.55 -1.72 -9.62
N MET A 51 3.36 -1.10 -9.66
CA MET A 51 2.06 -1.80 -9.75
C MET A 51 1.87 -2.58 -11.05
N LYS A 52 2.61 -2.23 -12.10
CA LYS A 52 2.64 -2.96 -13.38
C LYS A 52 3.59 -4.17 -13.38
N ALA A 53 4.36 -4.39 -12.31
CA ALA A 53 5.19 -5.59 -12.19
C ALA A 53 4.34 -6.86 -12.11
N ALA A 54 4.94 -8.01 -12.39
CA ALA A 54 4.28 -9.32 -12.26
C ALA A 54 3.92 -9.64 -10.79
N LYS A 55 4.74 -9.18 -9.84
CA LYS A 55 4.55 -9.40 -8.40
C LYS A 55 4.74 -8.12 -7.58
N PRO A 56 3.78 -7.19 -7.61
CA PRO A 56 3.90 -5.89 -6.92
C PRO A 56 4.09 -6.01 -5.40
N SER A 57 3.66 -7.12 -4.78
CA SER A 57 3.83 -7.37 -3.34
C SER A 57 5.27 -7.18 -2.85
N ILE A 58 6.27 -7.57 -3.66
CA ILE A 58 7.70 -7.40 -3.34
C ILE A 58 8.00 -5.93 -3.03
N GLY A 59 7.53 -5.02 -3.88
CA GLY A 59 7.78 -3.59 -3.73
C GLY A 59 7.08 -3.00 -2.52
N TRP A 60 5.82 -3.38 -2.28
CA TRP A 60 5.08 -2.93 -1.10
C TRP A 60 5.71 -3.42 0.21
N GLU A 61 6.22 -4.65 0.24
CA GLU A 61 6.94 -5.17 1.40
C GLU A 61 8.26 -4.42 1.63
N LEU A 62 9.02 -4.12 0.57
CA LEU A 62 10.24 -3.31 0.68
C LEU A 62 9.94 -1.88 1.14
N LEU A 63 8.86 -1.25 0.66
CA LEU A 63 8.41 0.07 1.14
C LEU A 63 8.06 0.03 2.62
N MET A 64 7.41 -1.05 3.08
CA MET A 64 7.09 -1.24 4.50
C MET A 64 8.37 -1.41 5.34
N LYS A 65 9.27 -2.32 4.94
CA LYS A 65 10.53 -2.62 5.67
C LYS A 65 11.50 -1.45 5.68
N SER A 66 11.49 -0.62 4.65
CA SER A 66 12.33 0.58 4.56
C SER A 66 11.80 1.75 5.39
N GLY A 67 10.55 1.71 5.84
CA GLY A 67 9.87 2.83 6.50
C GLY A 67 9.30 3.88 5.54
N LEU A 68 9.58 3.78 4.23
CA LEU A 68 9.05 4.69 3.21
C LEU A 68 7.52 4.65 3.14
N LEU A 69 6.91 3.47 3.30
CA LEU A 69 5.45 3.34 3.19
C LEU A 69 4.72 4.23 4.19
N LYS A 70 5.22 4.35 5.42
CA LYS A 70 4.62 5.19 6.47
C LYS A 70 4.57 6.66 6.07
N LEU A 71 5.52 7.12 5.26
CA LEU A 71 5.63 8.51 4.79
C LEU A 71 4.84 8.79 3.49
N ILE A 72 4.46 7.73 2.77
CA ILE A 72 3.80 7.80 1.46
C ILE A 72 2.32 7.44 1.57
N PHE A 73 2.02 6.29 2.17
CA PHE A 73 0.68 5.78 2.42
C PHE A 73 0.56 5.29 3.88
N PRO A 74 0.42 6.22 4.84
CA PRO A 74 0.20 5.85 6.24
C PRO A 74 -1.01 4.94 6.43
N GLU A 75 -2.05 5.07 5.59
CA GLU A 75 -3.24 4.20 5.62
C GLU A 75 -2.90 2.74 5.30
N LEU A 76 -2.05 2.49 4.30
CA LEU A 76 -1.60 1.13 3.99
C LEU A 76 -0.67 0.59 5.09
N ALA A 77 0.19 1.45 5.63
CA ALA A 77 1.08 1.06 6.72
C ALA A 77 0.31 0.64 7.98
N ALA A 78 -0.82 1.31 8.27
CA ALA A 78 -1.70 0.99 9.40
C ALA A 78 -2.45 -0.34 9.28
N MET A 79 -2.46 -0.97 8.09
CA MET A 79 -3.04 -2.31 7.92
C MET A 79 -2.13 -3.43 8.46
N LYS A 80 -0.85 -3.13 8.70
CA LYS A 80 0.12 -4.12 9.17
C LYS A 80 0.01 -4.31 10.68
N GLY A 81 0.12 -5.56 11.09
CA GLY A 81 0.12 -5.96 12.49
C GLY A 81 -1.13 -6.75 12.85
N VAL A 82 -1.02 -7.43 13.98
CA VAL A 82 -2.09 -8.19 14.61
C VAL A 82 -2.18 -7.70 16.05
N GLU A 83 -3.38 -7.33 16.48
CA GLU A 83 -3.64 -7.06 17.89
C GLU A 83 -4.40 -8.22 18.50
N ILE A 84 -4.06 -8.55 19.75
CA ILE A 84 -4.66 -9.63 20.51
C ILE A 84 -5.31 -9.01 21.74
N VAL A 85 -6.60 -9.29 21.93
CA VAL A 85 -7.34 -8.94 23.16
C VAL A 85 -8.02 -10.20 23.65
N ASN A 86 -7.78 -10.56 24.92
CA ASN A 86 -8.31 -11.77 25.55
C ASN A 86 -8.06 -13.05 24.73
N GLY A 87 -6.87 -13.18 24.12
CA GLY A 87 -6.50 -14.33 23.29
C GLY A 87 -7.09 -14.32 21.87
N VAL A 88 -7.94 -13.35 21.52
CA VAL A 88 -8.56 -13.23 20.19
C VAL A 88 -7.77 -12.23 19.34
N GLY A 89 -7.16 -12.73 18.27
CA GLY A 89 -6.44 -11.94 17.26
C GLY A 89 -7.24 -11.74 15.97
N HIS A 90 -6.70 -10.95 15.04
CA HIS A 90 -7.17 -10.85 13.66
C HIS A 90 -6.04 -11.14 12.68
N LYS A 91 -6.35 -11.39 11.40
CA LYS A 91 -5.31 -11.59 10.37
C LYS A 91 -4.56 -10.28 10.11
N ASP A 92 -3.31 -10.38 9.67
CA ASP A 92 -2.56 -9.22 9.19
C ASP A 92 -3.15 -8.74 7.85
N ASN A 93 -3.85 -7.60 7.89
CA ASN A 93 -4.58 -7.08 6.74
C ASN A 93 -3.63 -6.60 5.63
N PHE A 94 -2.39 -6.22 5.97
CA PHE A 94 -1.40 -5.78 4.99
C PHE A 94 -0.96 -6.95 4.12
N TYR A 95 -0.48 -8.05 4.71
CA TYR A 95 -0.05 -9.22 3.93
C TYR A 95 -1.21 -9.87 3.18
N HIS A 96 -2.41 -9.91 3.77
CA HIS A 96 -3.62 -10.34 3.06
C HIS A 96 -3.85 -9.52 1.78
N THR A 97 -3.82 -8.19 1.90
CA THR A 97 -3.98 -7.28 0.77
C THR A 97 -2.93 -7.53 -0.32
N LEU A 98 -1.68 -7.76 0.05
CA LEU A 98 -0.62 -8.05 -0.92
C LEU A 98 -0.88 -9.33 -1.72
N SER A 99 -1.37 -10.39 -1.06
CA SER A 99 -1.77 -11.62 -1.76
C SER A 99 -2.92 -11.38 -2.73
N VAL A 100 -3.91 -10.56 -2.37
CA VAL A 100 -5.02 -10.20 -3.26
C VAL A 100 -4.51 -9.43 -4.49
N VAL A 101 -3.58 -8.49 -4.31
CA VAL A 101 -2.97 -7.74 -5.43
C VAL A 101 -2.25 -8.68 -6.40
N ASP A 102 -1.42 -9.60 -5.91
CA ASP A 102 -0.70 -10.55 -6.76
C ASP A 102 -1.66 -11.50 -7.50
N ASN A 103 -2.73 -11.96 -6.84
CA ASN A 103 -3.76 -12.78 -7.48
C ASN A 103 -4.47 -12.04 -8.61
N VAL A 104 -4.76 -10.74 -8.44
CA VAL A 104 -5.31 -9.90 -9.52
C VAL A 104 -4.30 -9.76 -10.66
N CYS A 105 -3.01 -9.64 -10.36
CA CYS A 105 -1.98 -9.57 -11.40
C CYS A 105 -1.92 -10.84 -12.27
N ALA A 106 -2.24 -12.01 -11.70
CA ALA A 106 -2.26 -13.27 -12.44
C ALA A 106 -3.40 -13.38 -13.47
N VAL A 107 -4.45 -12.56 -13.34
CA VAL A 107 -5.66 -12.64 -14.18
C VAL A 107 -5.99 -11.34 -14.90
N SER A 108 -5.29 -10.24 -14.63
CA SER A 108 -5.56 -8.93 -15.22
C SER A 108 -4.34 -8.00 -15.27
N ASP A 109 -4.19 -7.32 -16.40
CA ASP A 109 -3.23 -6.23 -16.61
C ASP A 109 -3.80 -4.84 -16.32
N ASN A 110 -5.07 -4.75 -15.90
CA ASN A 110 -5.66 -3.47 -15.55
C ASN A 110 -5.07 -2.92 -14.25
N VAL A 111 -4.17 -1.93 -14.38
CA VAL A 111 -3.50 -1.29 -13.23
C VAL A 111 -4.50 -0.68 -12.24
N TRP A 112 -5.66 -0.21 -12.68
CA TRP A 112 -6.68 0.35 -11.81
C TRP A 112 -7.41 -0.72 -11.01
N LEU A 113 -7.58 -1.93 -11.55
CA LEU A 113 -8.06 -3.08 -10.79
C LEU A 113 -7.04 -3.48 -9.72
N ARG A 114 -5.74 -3.43 -10.03
CA ARG A 114 -4.68 -3.68 -9.04
C ARG A 114 -4.66 -2.62 -7.93
N TRP A 115 -4.89 -1.35 -8.26
CA TRP A 115 -5.05 -0.28 -7.26
C TRP A 115 -6.32 -0.47 -6.41
N ALA A 116 -7.43 -0.89 -7.01
CA ALA A 116 -8.64 -1.25 -6.26
C ALA A 116 -8.37 -2.41 -5.30
N ALA A 117 -7.69 -3.46 -5.75
CA ALA A 117 -7.28 -4.59 -4.92
C ALA A 117 -6.39 -4.15 -3.73
N LEU A 118 -5.45 -3.22 -3.96
CA LEU A 118 -4.62 -2.68 -2.89
C LEU A 118 -5.43 -1.87 -1.85
N PHE A 119 -6.52 -1.24 -2.28
CA PHE A 119 -7.34 -0.39 -1.41
C PHE A 119 -8.59 -1.05 -0.86
N HIS A 120 -8.94 -2.27 -1.28
CA HIS A 120 -10.23 -2.91 -0.97
C HIS A 120 -10.55 -2.95 0.55
N ASP A 121 -9.50 -3.12 1.37
CA ASP A 121 -9.61 -3.19 2.83
C ASP A 121 -9.02 -1.98 3.56
N ILE A 122 -8.72 -0.89 2.85
CA ILE A 122 -8.01 0.29 3.40
C ILE A 122 -8.74 0.94 4.58
N GLY A 123 -10.06 0.74 4.68
CA GLY A 123 -10.90 1.23 5.76
C GLY A 123 -10.81 0.45 7.07
N LYS A 124 -10.28 -0.79 7.06
CA LYS A 124 -10.27 -1.68 8.23
C LYS A 124 -9.60 -1.05 9.47
N PRO A 125 -8.40 -0.43 9.38
CA PRO A 125 -7.78 0.18 10.56
C PRO A 125 -8.66 1.24 11.24
N VAL A 126 -9.46 1.98 10.46
CA VAL A 126 -10.30 3.07 10.96
C VAL A 126 -11.59 2.55 11.59
N SER A 127 -12.18 1.50 11.03
CA SER A 127 -13.44 0.91 11.52
C SER A 127 -13.24 -0.21 12.55
N LYS A 128 -12.00 -0.58 12.84
CA LYS A 128 -11.65 -1.64 13.78
C LYS A 128 -12.24 -1.36 15.18
N ARG A 129 -12.97 -2.34 15.71
CA ARG A 129 -13.54 -2.32 17.07
C ARG A 129 -13.42 -3.71 17.70
N PHE A 130 -13.16 -3.76 19.01
CA PHE A 130 -13.22 -5.00 19.75
C PHE A 130 -14.60 -5.12 20.40
N ASP A 131 -15.31 -6.17 20.05
CA ASP A 131 -16.54 -6.59 20.70
C ASP A 131 -16.24 -7.75 21.66
N ARG A 132 -16.83 -7.72 22.86
CA ARG A 132 -16.53 -8.73 23.89
C ARG A 132 -17.04 -10.14 23.55
N GLN A 133 -18.06 -10.25 22.70
CA GLN A 133 -18.65 -11.53 22.28
C GLN A 133 -18.14 -11.96 20.90
N LEU A 134 -18.04 -11.02 19.96
CA LEU A 134 -17.69 -11.29 18.56
C LEU A 134 -16.19 -11.17 18.27
N GLY A 135 -15.40 -10.61 19.19
CA GLY A 135 -13.98 -10.34 18.99
C GLY A 135 -13.75 -9.11 18.11
N TRP A 136 -12.69 -9.13 17.30
CA TRP A 136 -12.36 -8.01 16.40
C TRP A 136 -13.35 -7.91 15.23
N THR A 137 -14.00 -6.76 15.11
CA THR A 137 -14.92 -6.44 14.01
C THR A 137 -14.44 -5.23 13.21
N PHE A 138 -14.89 -5.16 11.96
CA PHE A 138 -14.53 -4.11 10.99
C PHE A 138 -15.76 -3.56 10.27
N HIS A 139 -16.89 -3.44 10.97
CA HIS A 139 -18.17 -3.06 10.36
C HIS A 139 -18.07 -1.74 9.58
N GLY A 140 -18.61 -1.72 8.37
CA GLY A 140 -18.62 -0.54 7.50
C GLY A 140 -17.25 -0.17 6.89
N HIS A 141 -16.22 -1.03 6.98
CA HIS A 141 -14.90 -0.71 6.40
C HIS A 141 -14.95 -0.40 4.90
N ASN A 142 -15.79 -1.07 4.11
CA ASN A 142 -15.94 -0.80 2.68
C ASN A 142 -16.40 0.64 2.44
N ALA A 143 -17.49 1.06 3.09
CA ALA A 143 -18.01 2.42 2.97
C ALA A 143 -17.00 3.47 3.47
N THR A 144 -16.25 3.18 4.53
CA THR A 144 -15.16 4.04 5.00
C THR A 144 -14.02 4.09 3.99
N GLY A 145 -13.61 2.95 3.43
CA GLY A 145 -12.57 2.83 2.41
C GLY A 145 -12.92 3.60 1.15
N ALA A 146 -14.13 3.43 0.62
CA ALA A 146 -14.65 4.18 -0.52
C ALA A 146 -14.62 5.70 -0.29
N LYS A 147 -14.91 6.16 0.93
CA LYS A 147 -14.80 7.59 1.31
C LYS A 147 -13.35 8.07 1.42
N MET A 148 -12.40 7.17 1.69
CA MET A 148 -10.97 7.50 1.74
C MET A 148 -10.35 7.67 0.34
N VAL A 149 -10.84 6.95 -0.67
CA VAL A 149 -10.27 6.93 -2.03
C VAL A 149 -10.06 8.33 -2.63
N PRO A 150 -11.07 9.24 -2.69
CA PRO A 150 -10.87 10.58 -3.28
C PRO A 150 -9.81 11.42 -2.56
N ARG A 151 -9.70 11.27 -1.23
CA ARG A 151 -8.70 11.98 -0.43
C ARG A 151 -7.30 11.45 -0.70
N ILE A 152 -7.16 10.13 -0.77
CA ILE A 152 -5.89 9.46 -1.11
C ILE A 152 -5.45 9.87 -2.51
N PHE A 153 -6.34 9.79 -3.50
CA PHE A 153 -6.06 10.15 -4.89
C PHE A 153 -5.58 11.60 -5.01
N ARG A 154 -6.29 12.55 -4.38
CA ARG A 154 -5.90 13.96 -4.39
C ARG A 154 -4.53 14.20 -3.73
N ARG A 155 -4.29 13.60 -2.55
CA ARG A 155 -3.01 13.75 -1.82
C ARG A 155 -1.84 13.20 -2.62
N MET A 156 -2.04 12.05 -3.24
CA MET A 156 -1.01 11.33 -3.97
C MET A 156 -0.96 11.67 -5.45
N LYS A 157 -1.72 12.68 -5.89
CA LYS A 157 -1.70 13.21 -7.27
C LYS A 157 -2.05 12.16 -8.32
N PHE A 158 -2.94 11.23 -7.96
CA PHE A 158 -3.57 10.34 -8.91
C PHE A 158 -4.56 11.11 -9.81
N PRO A 159 -4.91 10.59 -11.00
CA PRO A 159 -5.96 11.13 -11.85
C PRO A 159 -7.31 11.23 -11.13
N MET A 160 -7.90 12.42 -11.11
CA MET A 160 -9.21 12.68 -10.48
C MET A 160 -10.36 12.53 -11.49
N ASN A 161 -10.38 11.42 -12.25
CA ASN A 161 -11.31 11.17 -13.36
C ASN A 161 -12.06 9.82 -13.17
N GLU A 162 -12.50 9.19 -14.26
CA GLU A 162 -13.17 7.88 -14.23
C GLU A 162 -12.36 6.79 -13.52
N HIS A 163 -11.02 6.86 -13.52
CA HIS A 163 -10.18 5.90 -12.82
C HIS A 163 -10.35 5.96 -11.30
N MET A 164 -10.49 7.17 -10.75
CA MET A 164 -10.78 7.35 -9.33
C MET A 164 -12.16 6.79 -8.98
N LYS A 165 -13.18 7.08 -9.80
CA LYS A 165 -14.53 6.55 -9.61
C LYS A 165 -14.57 5.02 -9.71
N TYR A 166 -13.80 4.45 -10.64
CA TYR A 166 -13.66 3.00 -10.81
C TYR A 166 -13.06 2.35 -9.55
N VAL A 167 -11.93 2.87 -9.06
CA VAL A 167 -11.31 2.37 -7.84
C VAL A 167 -12.24 2.55 -6.63
N GLN A 168 -12.86 3.73 -6.48
CA GLN A 168 -13.79 4.01 -5.40
C GLN A 168 -14.99 3.05 -5.37
N LYS A 169 -15.50 2.64 -6.54
CA LYS A 169 -16.64 1.72 -6.64
C LYS A 169 -16.28 0.28 -6.21
N LEU A 170 -15.02 -0.10 -6.35
CA LEU A 170 -14.54 -1.47 -6.09
C LEU A 170 -13.94 -1.63 -4.68
N VAL A 171 -13.78 -0.53 -3.94
CA VAL A 171 -13.39 -0.50 -2.52
C VAL A 171 -14.65 -0.43 -1.66
#